data_AF-A0A971ZRJ0-F1
#
_entry.id   AF-A0A971ZRJ0-F1
#
_cell.length_a   1.000
_cell.length_b   1.000
_cell.length_c   1.000
_cell.angle_alpha   90.00
_cell.angle_beta   90.00
_cell.angle_gamma   90.00
#
_symmetry.space_group_name_H-M   'P 1'
#
loop_
_entity.id
_entity.type
_entity.pdbx_description
1 polymer ?
#
loop_
_entity_poly.entity_id
_entity_poly.type
_entity_poly.pdbx_seq_one_letter_code
_entity_poly.pdbx_strand_id
1 'polypeptide(L)'
;MLPIPFPPTTHAADSPHVSAAVYRRRLEVCAACEHHGSHRCLESDVLLPLTARRKMCACPLDRWSGVESLPPAFRPHPGIQVRVIDPHTWITMRQLIDDTAWMCGHLPGDIDAVIGVARSGLIPAQQIACARHLPLFACRISWSYAEEAVVDVGNGWRLTDYGRKRFRKVLLVDDTAWHGRSMNGATALVRRKFPDVQIVRAAVYATSHSQEFLDAWACTYDGLHYLEWNLFNSGHAETLATDFDGILCPDFSVEEDDDGPRYREALRARRALHTPRRRALSAIITARLEKYRQLTAAWLAHYGIRYQRLVMGPWATKGERQRADVAAWKAREFVSTGLEMFVESNPAQAEAIHRQTGKKVLCPALGRVLPGRLEDEALFRSG
;
A
#
# COMPACT_ATOMS: atom_id res chain seq x y z
N MET A 1 -22.33 -60.82 6.85
CA MET A 1 -21.38 -59.70 6.59
C MET A 1 -20.38 -60.15 5.54
N LEU A 2 -20.56 -59.67 4.31
CA LEU A 2 -19.60 -59.72 3.22
C LEU A 2 -19.71 -58.35 2.52
N PRO A 3 -18.59 -57.66 2.23
CA PRO A 3 -18.61 -56.30 1.71
C PRO A 3 -18.97 -56.28 0.21
N ILE A 4 -19.80 -55.30 -0.16
CA ILE A 4 -20.24 -55.02 -1.53
C ILE A 4 -19.11 -54.26 -2.26
N PRO A 5 -18.70 -54.67 -3.48
CA PRO A 5 -17.59 -54.03 -4.20
C PRO A 5 -18.00 -52.70 -4.83
N PHE A 6 -17.11 -51.72 -4.77
CA PHE A 6 -17.22 -50.44 -5.48
C PHE A 6 -17.04 -50.62 -7.00
N PRO A 7 -17.74 -49.84 -7.84
CA PRO A 7 -17.62 -49.91 -9.29
C PRO A 7 -16.25 -49.37 -9.78
N PRO A 8 -15.75 -49.85 -10.93
CA PRO A 8 -14.44 -49.51 -11.45
C PRO A 8 -14.35 -48.06 -11.89
N THR A 9 -13.24 -47.40 -11.54
CA THR A 9 -12.83 -46.10 -12.04
C THR A 9 -12.68 -46.14 -13.56
N THR A 10 -13.54 -45.43 -14.28
CA THR A 10 -13.39 -45.18 -15.71
C THR A 10 -12.11 -44.39 -15.97
N HIS A 11 -11.32 -44.89 -16.91
CA HIS A 11 -10.08 -44.31 -17.41
C HIS A 11 -10.23 -42.85 -17.83
N ALA A 12 -9.16 -42.09 -17.60
CA ALA A 12 -8.95 -40.72 -18.03
C ALA A 12 -9.26 -40.54 -19.52
N ALA A 13 -10.26 -39.70 -19.80
CA ALA A 13 -10.39 -39.05 -21.10
C ALA A 13 -9.32 -37.95 -21.19
N ASP A 14 -8.70 -37.82 -22.36
CA ASP A 14 -7.60 -36.91 -22.68
C ASP A 14 -7.87 -35.46 -22.25
N SER A 15 -7.37 -35.06 -21.07
CA SER A 15 -7.25 -33.64 -20.69
C SER A 15 -6.14 -33.01 -21.55
N PRO A 16 -6.41 -31.92 -22.29
CA PRO A 16 -5.39 -31.28 -23.13
C PRO A 16 -4.23 -30.78 -22.26
N HIS A 17 -3.03 -31.29 -22.52
CA HIS A 17 -1.81 -30.84 -21.85
C HIS A 17 -1.54 -29.37 -22.22
N VAL A 18 -1.72 -28.47 -21.27
CA VAL A 18 -1.32 -27.05 -21.43
C VAL A 18 0.18 -26.88 -21.21
N SER A 19 0.79 -25.93 -21.91
CA SER A 19 2.22 -25.66 -21.77
C SER A 19 2.57 -25.23 -20.34
N ALA A 20 3.81 -25.48 -19.93
CA ALA A 20 4.30 -25.11 -18.59
C ALA A 20 4.18 -23.61 -18.26
N ALA A 21 4.13 -22.75 -19.29
CA ALA A 21 3.90 -21.31 -19.16
C ALA A 21 2.43 -21.00 -18.86
N VAL A 22 1.49 -21.65 -19.56
CA VAL A 22 0.04 -21.51 -19.31
C VAL A 22 -0.32 -22.10 -17.94
N TYR A 23 0.31 -23.20 -17.55
CA TYR A 23 0.16 -23.80 -16.23
C TYR A 23 0.68 -22.86 -15.12
N ARG A 24 1.85 -22.23 -15.29
CA ARG A 24 2.37 -21.22 -14.36
C ARG A 24 1.46 -20.00 -14.24
N ARG A 25 0.94 -19.49 -15.36
CA ARG A 25 -0.01 -18.37 -15.37
C ARG A 25 -1.34 -18.70 -14.68
N ARG A 26 -1.78 -19.97 -14.75
CA ARG A 26 -2.97 -20.46 -14.03
C ARG A 26 -2.71 -20.67 -12.54
N LEU A 27 -1.48 -21.00 -12.15
CA LEU A 27 -1.05 -21.06 -10.75
C LEU A 27 -0.92 -19.66 -10.12
N GLU A 28 -0.48 -18.65 -10.88
CA GLU A 28 -0.42 -17.25 -10.43
C GLU A 28 -1.80 -16.67 -10.08
N VAL A 29 -2.86 -17.16 -10.72
CA VAL A 29 -4.26 -16.83 -10.38
C VAL A 29 -4.71 -17.51 -9.08
N CYS A 30 -4.07 -18.62 -8.69
CA CYS A 30 -4.39 -19.38 -7.48
C CYS A 30 -3.34 -19.14 -6.38
N ALA A 31 -3.26 -17.91 -5.89
CA ALA A 31 -2.39 -17.51 -4.78
C ALA A 31 -2.62 -18.30 -3.45
N ALA A 32 -3.65 -19.17 -3.40
CA ALA A 32 -3.96 -20.02 -2.24
C ALA A 32 -3.00 -21.23 -2.07
N CYS A 33 -2.47 -21.79 -3.17
CA CYS A 33 -1.71 -23.05 -3.11
C CYS A 33 -0.25 -22.86 -2.67
N GLU A 34 0.41 -21.77 -3.05
CA GLU A 34 1.80 -21.51 -2.66
C GLU A 34 1.93 -21.04 -1.20
N HIS A 35 0.90 -20.40 -0.64
CA HIS A 35 1.00 -19.70 0.63
C HIS A 35 0.65 -20.56 1.86
N HIS A 36 -0.15 -21.63 1.72
CA HIS A 36 -0.73 -22.31 2.88
C HIS A 36 -0.13 -23.68 3.22
N GLY A 37 0.75 -24.26 2.39
CA GLY A 37 1.21 -25.64 2.61
C GLY A 37 0.06 -26.66 2.77
N SER A 38 -1.16 -26.27 2.38
CA SER A 38 -2.38 -27.02 2.63
C SER A 38 -2.72 -27.85 1.40
N HIS A 39 -3.12 -29.09 1.64
CA HIS A 39 -3.55 -30.01 0.59
C HIS A 39 -5.00 -29.75 0.15
N ARG A 40 -5.57 -28.54 0.27
CA ARG A 40 -6.97 -28.26 -0.11
C ARG A 40 -7.09 -27.01 -0.98
N CYS A 41 -7.86 -27.13 -2.07
CA CYS A 41 -8.27 -26.01 -2.91
C CYS A 41 -9.47 -25.29 -2.25
N LEU A 42 -9.36 -24.00 -1.94
CA LEU A 42 -10.42 -23.25 -1.24
C LEU A 42 -11.69 -23.01 -2.08
N GLU A 43 -11.60 -23.07 -3.41
CA GLU A 43 -12.74 -22.84 -4.32
C GLU A 43 -13.54 -24.11 -4.62
N SER A 44 -12.93 -25.30 -4.53
CA SER A 44 -13.59 -26.57 -4.83
C SER A 44 -13.68 -27.52 -3.63
N ASP A 45 -13.02 -27.19 -2.52
CA ASP A 45 -12.86 -28.00 -1.31
C ASP A 45 -12.24 -29.39 -1.53
N VAL A 46 -11.63 -29.61 -2.70
CA VAL A 46 -10.96 -30.87 -3.08
C VAL A 46 -9.54 -30.94 -2.53
N LEU A 47 -9.16 -32.13 -2.07
CA LEU A 47 -7.80 -32.42 -1.61
C LEU A 47 -6.82 -32.52 -2.79
N LEU A 48 -5.78 -31.69 -2.79
CA LEU A 48 -4.66 -31.70 -3.74
C LEU A 48 -3.50 -32.50 -3.14
N PRO A 49 -3.21 -33.73 -3.63
CA PRO A 49 -2.11 -34.53 -3.11
C PRO A 49 -0.77 -33.91 -3.54
N LEU A 50 -0.06 -33.29 -2.59
CA LEU A 50 1.30 -32.78 -2.81
C LEU A 50 2.30 -33.91 -2.50
N THR A 51 2.44 -34.85 -3.42
CA THR A 51 3.63 -35.70 -3.47
C THR A 51 4.20 -35.75 -4.88
N ALA A 52 5.52 -35.54 -4.94
CA ALA A 52 6.40 -35.60 -6.11
C ALA A 52 6.41 -34.37 -7.04
N ARG A 53 7.49 -33.58 -6.90
CA ARG A 53 8.04 -32.59 -7.84
C ARG A 53 8.32 -33.10 -9.28
N ARG A 54 7.73 -34.21 -9.73
CA ARG A 54 8.03 -34.86 -11.03
C ARG A 54 6.87 -35.57 -11.74
N LYS A 55 5.60 -35.45 -11.34
CA LYS A 55 4.48 -35.98 -12.13
C LYS A 55 3.40 -34.91 -12.37
N MET A 56 2.96 -34.81 -13.61
CA MET A 56 1.86 -33.96 -14.05
C MET A 56 0.57 -34.36 -13.33
N CYS A 57 -0.12 -33.39 -12.74
CA CYS A 57 -1.48 -33.56 -12.22
C CYS A 57 -2.42 -32.61 -12.97
N ALA A 58 -3.60 -33.12 -13.34
CA ALA A 58 -4.66 -32.32 -13.94
C ALA A 58 -5.28 -31.43 -12.86
N CYS A 59 -5.30 -30.12 -13.12
CA CYS A 59 -6.00 -29.17 -12.28
C CYS A 59 -7.51 -29.33 -12.49
N PRO A 60 -8.36 -29.38 -11.44
CA PRO A 60 -9.82 -29.46 -11.61
C PRO A 60 -10.46 -28.22 -12.26
N LEU A 61 -9.66 -27.21 -12.65
CA LEU A 61 -10.05 -26.09 -13.50
C LEU A 61 -10.53 -26.50 -14.91
N ASP A 62 -10.40 -27.77 -15.30
CA ASP A 62 -10.98 -28.29 -16.55
C ASP A 62 -12.53 -28.17 -16.59
N ARG A 63 -13.19 -27.83 -15.47
CA ARG A 63 -14.62 -27.48 -15.43
C ARG A 63 -14.94 -26.01 -15.69
N TRP A 64 -13.94 -25.15 -15.86
CA TRP A 64 -14.16 -23.76 -16.27
C TRP A 64 -14.25 -23.68 -17.80
N SER A 65 -15.26 -24.32 -18.39
CA SER A 65 -15.59 -24.22 -19.82
C SER A 65 -16.14 -22.85 -20.25
N GLY A 66 -15.87 -21.80 -19.46
CA GLY A 66 -16.40 -20.44 -19.67
C GLY A 66 -15.41 -19.31 -19.41
N VAL A 67 -14.11 -19.60 -19.21
CA VAL A 67 -13.10 -18.53 -19.38
C VAL A 67 -12.88 -18.39 -20.89
N GLU A 68 -13.86 -17.79 -21.56
CA GLU A 68 -13.56 -17.07 -22.79
C GLU A 68 -12.36 -16.18 -22.50
N SER A 69 -11.42 -16.16 -23.46
CA SER A 69 -10.25 -15.31 -23.45
C SER A 69 -10.59 -13.99 -22.76
N LEU A 70 -9.90 -13.68 -21.65
CA LEU A 70 -10.01 -12.36 -21.03
C LEU A 70 -10.00 -11.35 -22.19
N PRO A 71 -11.01 -10.46 -22.28
CA PRO A 71 -10.99 -9.45 -23.32
C PRO A 71 -9.62 -8.78 -23.30
N PRO A 72 -9.03 -8.46 -24.47
CA PRO A 72 -7.70 -7.89 -24.54
C PRO A 72 -7.64 -6.76 -23.51
N ALA A 73 -6.66 -6.84 -22.60
CA ALA A 73 -6.45 -5.85 -21.56
C ALA A 73 -6.66 -4.49 -22.21
N PHE A 74 -7.58 -3.69 -21.67
CA PHE A 74 -7.65 -2.30 -22.10
C PHE A 74 -6.27 -1.75 -21.79
N ARG A 75 -5.47 -1.52 -22.82
CA ARG A 75 -4.22 -0.77 -22.66
C ARG A 75 -4.64 0.67 -22.84
N PRO A 76 -4.11 1.61 -22.04
CA PRO A 76 -4.29 3.02 -22.34
C PRO A 76 -4.08 3.22 -23.84
N HIS A 77 -4.99 3.98 -24.45
CA HIS A 77 -4.98 4.25 -25.89
C HIS A 77 -3.53 4.53 -26.33
N PRO A 78 -3.01 3.98 -27.44
CA PRO A 78 -1.58 4.04 -27.78
C PRO A 78 -0.93 5.44 -27.88
N GLY A 79 -1.70 6.53 -27.71
CA GLY A 79 -1.22 7.91 -27.57
C GLY A 79 -1.20 8.48 -26.15
N ILE A 80 -1.59 7.73 -25.13
CA ILE A 80 -1.59 8.17 -23.72
C ILE A 80 -0.23 7.83 -23.10
N GLN A 81 0.61 8.84 -22.91
CA GLN A 81 1.84 8.70 -22.15
C GLN A 81 1.52 8.56 -20.66
N VAL A 82 1.62 7.35 -20.13
CA VAL A 82 1.58 7.10 -18.69
C VAL A 82 2.84 7.71 -18.06
N ARG A 83 2.68 8.52 -17.01
CA ARG A 83 3.81 9.12 -16.31
C ARG A 83 4.59 8.04 -15.54
N VAL A 84 5.90 7.99 -15.72
CA VAL A 84 6.80 7.18 -14.89
C VAL A 84 7.29 8.03 -13.72
N ILE A 85 7.14 7.52 -12.50
CA ILE A 85 7.55 8.17 -11.26
C ILE A 85 8.84 7.52 -10.76
N ASP A 86 9.80 8.34 -10.35
CA ASP A 86 11.04 7.87 -9.73
C ASP A 86 10.72 6.99 -8.49
N PRO A 87 11.31 5.78 -8.36
CA PRO A 87 11.00 4.84 -7.27
C PRO A 87 11.21 5.40 -5.85
N HIS A 88 12.02 6.44 -5.70
CA HIS A 88 12.30 7.10 -4.43
C HIS A 88 11.43 8.34 -4.18
N THR A 89 10.47 8.63 -5.06
CA THR A 89 9.53 9.73 -4.85
C THR A 89 8.66 9.50 -3.62
N TRP A 90 8.47 10.54 -2.81
CA TRP A 90 7.45 10.60 -1.77
C TRP A 90 6.14 11.07 -2.38
N ILE A 91 5.17 10.17 -2.47
CA ILE A 91 3.88 10.46 -3.10
C ILE A 91 2.95 11.08 -2.06
N THR A 92 2.53 12.31 -2.33
CA THR A 92 1.62 13.06 -1.47
C THR A 92 0.16 12.73 -1.76
N MET A 93 -0.72 12.98 -0.79
CA MET A 93 -2.17 12.89 -0.98
C MET A 93 -2.63 13.80 -2.13
N ARG A 94 -2.04 14.99 -2.26
CA ARG A 94 -2.33 15.91 -3.38
C ARG A 94 -2.02 15.25 -4.72
N GLN A 95 -0.85 14.63 -4.85
CA GLN A 95 -0.46 13.91 -6.05
C GLN A 95 -1.45 12.79 -6.39
N LEU A 96 -1.89 12.00 -5.39
CA LEU A 96 -2.91 10.96 -5.58
C LEU A 96 -4.21 11.54 -6.15
N ILE A 97 -4.68 12.67 -5.63
CA ILE A 97 -5.89 13.33 -6.11
C ILE A 97 -5.72 13.83 -7.55
N ASP A 98 -4.60 14.47 -7.86
CA ASP A 98 -4.34 15.02 -9.20
C ASP A 98 -4.21 13.89 -10.24
N ASP A 99 -3.47 12.83 -9.91
CA ASP A 99 -3.28 11.66 -10.79
C ASP A 99 -4.60 10.88 -10.97
N THR A 100 -5.44 10.81 -9.93
CA THR A 100 -6.79 10.26 -10.04
C THR A 100 -7.66 11.09 -10.98
N ALA A 101 -7.60 12.42 -10.90
CA ALA A 101 -8.37 13.30 -11.77
C ALA A 101 -7.97 13.08 -13.24
N TRP A 102 -6.66 12.99 -13.49
CA TRP A 102 -6.14 12.66 -14.81
C TRP A 102 -6.63 11.29 -15.28
N MET A 103 -6.52 10.23 -14.47
CA MET A 103 -6.99 8.89 -14.82
C MET A 103 -8.49 8.88 -15.10
N CYS A 104 -9.29 9.63 -14.34
CA CYS A 104 -10.73 9.78 -14.53
C CYS A 104 -11.09 10.31 -15.93
N GLY A 105 -10.24 11.13 -16.56
CA GLY A 105 -10.45 11.59 -17.95
C GLY A 105 -10.22 10.51 -19.01
N HIS A 106 -9.52 9.42 -18.67
CA HIS A 106 -9.07 8.40 -19.61
C HIS A 106 -9.75 7.02 -19.42
N LEU A 107 -10.56 6.88 -18.38
CA LEU A 107 -11.35 5.66 -18.14
C LEU A 107 -12.52 5.53 -19.15
N PRO A 108 -12.97 4.30 -19.47
CA PRO A 108 -14.11 4.06 -20.37
C PRO A 108 -15.36 4.86 -19.98
N GLY A 109 -16.06 5.46 -20.96
CA GLY A 109 -17.23 6.31 -20.69
C GLY A 109 -18.49 5.57 -20.25
N ASP A 110 -18.54 4.25 -20.45
CA ASP A 110 -19.70 3.39 -20.22
C ASP A 110 -19.61 2.58 -18.91
N ILE A 111 -18.87 3.10 -17.92
CA ILE A 111 -18.82 2.51 -16.57
C ILE A 111 -20.13 2.83 -15.83
N ASP A 112 -20.78 1.81 -15.28
CA ASP A 112 -22.06 1.93 -14.57
C ASP A 112 -21.91 2.14 -13.06
N ALA A 113 -20.80 1.69 -12.45
CA ALA A 113 -20.50 1.88 -11.02
C ALA A 113 -19.00 1.80 -10.72
N VAL A 114 -18.59 2.38 -9.59
CA VAL A 114 -17.21 2.36 -9.09
C VAL A 114 -17.13 1.54 -7.82
N ILE A 115 -16.13 0.68 -7.73
CA ILE A 115 -15.85 -0.19 -6.60
C ILE A 115 -14.43 0.10 -6.14
N GLY A 116 -14.26 0.67 -4.94
CA GLY A 116 -12.94 0.95 -4.38
C GLY A 116 -12.46 -0.13 -3.43
N VAL A 117 -11.22 -0.59 -3.55
CA VAL A 117 -10.62 -1.52 -2.58
C VAL A 117 -10.36 -0.77 -1.27
N ALA A 118 -10.90 -1.30 -0.17
CA ALA A 118 -10.75 -0.65 1.13
C ALA A 118 -9.33 -0.85 1.69
N ARG A 119 -8.69 0.18 2.26
CA ARG A 119 -9.21 1.52 2.57
C ARG A 119 -8.74 2.60 1.61
N SER A 120 -7.45 2.63 1.25
CA SER A 120 -6.84 3.73 0.51
C SER A 120 -7.36 3.83 -0.93
N GLY A 121 -7.67 2.70 -1.57
CA GLY A 121 -8.38 2.66 -2.85
C GLY A 121 -9.78 3.29 -2.85
N LEU A 122 -10.39 3.56 -1.68
CA LEU A 122 -11.62 4.34 -1.61
C LEU A 122 -11.40 5.82 -1.94
N ILE A 123 -10.18 6.35 -1.78
CA ILE A 123 -9.86 7.74 -2.13
C ILE A 123 -10.06 7.97 -3.64
N PRO A 124 -9.38 7.23 -4.54
CA PRO A 124 -9.62 7.40 -5.97
C PRO A 124 -11.03 6.98 -6.38
N ALA A 125 -11.59 5.94 -5.76
CA ALA A 125 -12.95 5.49 -6.08
C ALA A 125 -14.00 6.57 -5.81
N GLN A 126 -13.95 7.22 -4.66
CA GLN A 126 -14.87 8.30 -4.29
C GLN A 126 -14.75 9.49 -5.24
N GLN A 127 -13.52 9.89 -5.58
CA GLN A 127 -13.28 10.99 -6.50
C GLN A 127 -13.85 10.69 -7.90
N ILE A 128 -13.60 9.50 -8.44
CA ILE A 128 -14.11 9.08 -9.75
C ILE A 128 -15.64 8.98 -9.73
N ALA A 129 -16.22 8.36 -8.68
CA ALA A 129 -17.66 8.22 -8.54
C ALA A 129 -18.36 9.58 -8.47
N CYS A 130 -17.80 10.54 -7.72
CA CYS A 130 -18.32 11.91 -7.66
C CYS A 130 -18.20 12.62 -9.01
N ALA A 131 -17.04 12.56 -9.67
CA ALA A 131 -16.80 13.24 -10.93
C ALA A 131 -17.68 12.71 -12.07
N ARG A 132 -18.05 11.42 -12.03
CA ARG A 132 -18.86 10.76 -13.06
C ARG A 132 -20.32 10.54 -12.64
N HIS A 133 -20.70 10.96 -11.44
CA HIS A 133 -22.03 10.76 -10.87
C HIS A 133 -22.48 9.29 -10.86
N LEU A 134 -21.57 8.39 -10.48
CA LEU A 134 -21.80 6.95 -10.45
C LEU A 134 -22.02 6.43 -9.03
N PRO A 135 -22.77 5.32 -8.85
CA PRO A 135 -22.82 4.60 -7.59
C PRO A 135 -21.43 4.17 -7.12
N LEU A 136 -21.22 4.18 -5.81
CA LEU A 136 -19.97 3.78 -5.18
C LEU A 136 -20.19 2.54 -4.30
N PHE A 137 -19.23 1.62 -4.39
CA PHE A 137 -19.14 0.45 -3.53
C PHE A 137 -17.75 0.40 -2.88
N ALA A 138 -17.68 -0.17 -1.68
CA ALA A 138 -16.43 -0.52 -1.02
C ALA A 138 -16.20 -2.03 -1.13
N CYS A 139 -15.04 -2.44 -1.63
CA CYS A 139 -14.60 -3.82 -1.60
C CYS A 139 -13.74 -4.05 -0.36
N ARG A 140 -14.32 -4.70 0.65
CA ARG A 140 -13.62 -5.12 1.86
C ARG A 140 -12.90 -6.44 1.61
N ILE A 141 -11.56 -6.37 1.60
CA ILE A 141 -10.66 -7.52 1.61
C ILE A 141 -10.01 -7.64 2.99
N SER A 142 -9.74 -8.87 3.44
CA SER A 142 -9.14 -9.12 4.75
C SER A 142 -8.13 -10.26 4.69
N TRP A 143 -7.03 -10.13 5.43
CA TRP A 143 -6.05 -11.21 5.58
C TRP A 143 -6.63 -12.48 6.19
N SER A 144 -7.67 -12.36 7.02
CA SER A 144 -8.36 -13.49 7.64
C SER A 144 -9.52 -14.03 6.79
N TYR A 145 -9.80 -13.41 5.63
CA TYR A 145 -11.00 -13.62 4.81
C TYR A 145 -12.33 -13.39 5.56
N ALA A 146 -12.27 -12.92 6.81
CA ALA A 146 -13.45 -12.68 7.60
C ALA A 146 -14.21 -11.47 7.06
N GLU A 147 -15.50 -11.69 6.82
CA GLU A 147 -16.46 -10.68 6.39
C GLU A 147 -16.15 -10.00 5.04
N GLU A 148 -15.37 -10.63 4.16
CA GLU A 148 -15.10 -10.06 2.85
C GLU A 148 -16.36 -9.85 2.03
N ALA A 149 -16.54 -8.63 1.52
CA ALA A 149 -17.75 -8.24 0.84
C ALA A 149 -17.52 -7.03 -0.05
N VAL A 150 -18.28 -6.95 -1.13
CA VAL A 150 -18.52 -5.70 -1.83
C VAL A 150 -19.76 -5.07 -1.19
N VAL A 151 -19.57 -3.94 -0.52
CA VAL A 151 -20.56 -3.25 0.29
C VAL A 151 -20.98 -1.99 -0.43
N ASP A 152 -22.28 -1.74 -0.46
CA ASP A 152 -22.83 -0.49 -0.96
C ASP A 152 -22.57 0.61 0.07
N VAL A 153 -21.94 1.72 -0.33
CA VAL A 153 -21.62 2.83 0.57
C VAL A 153 -22.64 3.97 0.48
N GLY A 154 -23.70 3.79 -0.31
CA GLY A 154 -24.73 4.78 -0.54
C GLY A 154 -24.36 5.80 -1.63
N ASN A 155 -25.34 6.63 -1.96
CA ASN A 155 -25.37 7.38 -3.23
C ASN A 155 -25.84 8.83 -3.04
N GLY A 156 -26.01 9.22 -1.78
CA GLY A 156 -26.65 10.47 -1.39
C GLY A 156 -28.04 10.65 -2.00
N TRP A 157 -28.54 11.88 -1.97
CA TRP A 157 -29.86 12.25 -2.51
C TRP A 157 -29.96 12.20 -4.05
N ARG A 158 -28.82 12.10 -4.75
CA ARG A 158 -28.74 12.33 -6.21
C ARG A 158 -28.91 11.04 -7.04
N LEU A 159 -28.92 9.88 -6.41
CA LEU A 159 -28.94 8.56 -7.06
C LEU A 159 -29.92 7.65 -6.32
N THR A 160 -31.19 8.02 -6.25
CA THR A 160 -32.23 7.32 -5.47
C THR A 160 -32.71 6.00 -6.10
N ASP A 161 -32.46 5.76 -7.40
CA ASP A 161 -33.03 4.62 -8.16
C ASP A 161 -31.99 3.62 -8.75
N TYR A 162 -30.70 3.78 -8.48
CA TYR A 162 -29.67 2.87 -9.03
C TYR A 162 -29.77 1.42 -8.51
N GLY A 163 -30.36 1.19 -7.34
CA GLY A 163 -30.50 -0.15 -6.74
C GLY A 163 -31.34 -1.13 -7.58
N ARG A 164 -32.03 -0.62 -8.61
CA ARG A 164 -32.79 -1.40 -9.60
C ARG A 164 -32.01 -1.68 -10.90
N LYS A 165 -30.83 -1.08 -11.10
CA LYS A 165 -30.04 -1.23 -12.33
C LYS A 165 -29.13 -2.44 -12.25
N ARG A 166 -29.16 -3.27 -13.29
CA ARG A 166 -28.14 -4.30 -13.53
C ARG A 166 -26.90 -3.61 -14.08
N PHE A 167 -25.77 -3.70 -13.37
CA PHE A 167 -24.50 -3.19 -13.86
C PHE A 167 -23.98 -4.10 -14.98
N ARG A 168 -23.56 -3.51 -16.10
CA ARG A 168 -22.90 -4.21 -17.21
C ARG A 168 -21.39 -4.07 -17.12
N LYS A 169 -20.90 -2.89 -16.74
CA LYS A 169 -19.47 -2.61 -16.57
C LYS A 169 -19.22 -1.85 -15.28
N VAL A 170 -18.27 -2.33 -14.48
CA VAL A 170 -17.85 -1.68 -13.24
C VAL A 170 -16.36 -1.40 -13.26
N LEU A 171 -15.98 -0.30 -12.63
CA LEU A 171 -14.59 0.03 -12.36
C LEU A 171 -14.23 -0.51 -10.97
N LEU A 172 -13.28 -1.44 -10.91
CA LEU A 172 -12.63 -1.86 -9.67
C LEU A 172 -11.31 -1.11 -9.55
N VAL A 173 -11.17 -0.23 -8.56
CA VAL A 173 -10.01 0.66 -8.43
C VAL A 173 -9.33 0.55 -7.06
N ASP A 174 -8.01 0.63 -7.06
CA ASP A 174 -7.17 0.77 -5.86
C ASP A 174 -6.26 2.01 -5.96
N ASP A 175 -5.65 2.45 -4.86
CA ASP A 175 -4.64 3.52 -4.91
C ASP A 175 -3.33 3.01 -5.51
N THR A 176 -2.91 1.81 -5.13
CA THR A 176 -1.72 1.16 -5.70
C THR A 176 -1.96 -0.31 -6.06
N ALA A 177 -1.20 -0.81 -7.05
CA ALA A 177 -1.13 -2.23 -7.37
C ALA A 177 0.32 -2.69 -7.48
N TRP A 178 0.65 -3.76 -6.74
CA TRP A 178 2.00 -4.32 -6.71
C TRP A 178 2.07 -5.77 -7.22
N HIS A 179 1.80 -6.75 -6.36
CA HIS A 179 1.78 -8.18 -6.73
C HIS A 179 0.40 -8.69 -7.19
N GLY A 180 -0.60 -7.81 -7.26
CA GLY A 180 -1.95 -8.18 -7.72
C GLY A 180 -2.82 -8.95 -6.72
N ARG A 181 -2.29 -9.37 -5.55
CA ARG A 181 -3.06 -10.15 -4.55
C ARG A 181 -4.38 -9.49 -4.15
N SER A 182 -4.35 -8.22 -3.75
CA SER A 182 -5.54 -7.46 -3.39
C SER A 182 -6.52 -7.32 -4.55
N MET A 183 -6.00 -7.02 -5.74
CA MET A 183 -6.80 -6.85 -6.96
C MET A 183 -7.48 -8.16 -7.39
N ASN A 184 -6.79 -9.29 -7.28
CA ASN A 184 -7.34 -10.61 -7.58
C ASN A 184 -8.45 -10.99 -6.59
N GLY A 185 -8.19 -10.81 -5.28
CA GLY A 185 -9.20 -11.03 -4.24
C GLY A 185 -10.43 -10.16 -4.47
N ALA A 186 -10.23 -8.86 -4.70
CA ALA A 186 -11.31 -7.93 -4.98
C ALA A 186 -12.08 -8.30 -6.26
N THR A 187 -11.40 -8.71 -7.33
CA THR A 187 -12.04 -9.19 -8.57
C THR A 187 -12.96 -10.38 -8.30
N ALA A 188 -12.53 -11.35 -7.47
CA ALA A 188 -13.35 -12.51 -7.10
C ALA A 188 -14.59 -12.09 -6.29
N LEU A 189 -14.45 -11.15 -5.34
CA LEU A 189 -15.56 -10.61 -4.56
C LEU A 189 -16.59 -9.89 -5.46
N VAL A 190 -16.10 -9.09 -6.42
CA VAL A 190 -16.95 -8.39 -7.39
C VAL A 190 -17.70 -9.37 -8.27
N ARG A 191 -17.03 -10.40 -8.81
CA ARG A 191 -17.69 -11.45 -9.60
C ARG A 191 -18.73 -12.21 -8.80
N ARG A 192 -18.47 -12.51 -7.53
CA ARG A 192 -19.46 -13.17 -6.67
C ARG A 192 -20.71 -12.32 -6.47
N LYS A 193 -20.55 -11.01 -6.29
CA LYS A 193 -21.70 -10.10 -6.12
C LYS A 193 -22.42 -9.78 -7.44
N PHE A 194 -21.67 -9.71 -8.54
CA PHE A 194 -22.16 -9.37 -9.87
C PHE A 194 -21.61 -10.36 -10.91
N PRO A 195 -22.21 -11.57 -11.06
CA PRO A 195 -21.65 -12.67 -11.84
C PRO A 195 -21.33 -12.37 -13.31
N ASP A 196 -22.13 -11.52 -13.96
CA ASP A 196 -22.02 -11.25 -15.40
C ASP A 196 -21.41 -9.87 -15.72
N VAL A 197 -20.83 -9.21 -14.72
CA VAL A 197 -20.33 -7.85 -14.90
C VAL A 197 -18.97 -7.85 -15.58
N GLN A 198 -18.78 -6.97 -16.55
CA GLN A 198 -17.45 -6.64 -17.03
C GLN A 198 -16.72 -5.82 -15.96
N ILE A 199 -15.51 -6.22 -15.62
CA ILE A 199 -14.68 -5.53 -14.61
C ILE A 199 -13.54 -4.84 -15.33
N VAL A 200 -13.43 -3.52 -15.17
CA VAL A 200 -12.25 -2.74 -15.51
C VAL A 200 -11.40 -2.61 -14.25
N ARG A 201 -10.23 -3.24 -14.22
CA ARG A 201 -9.30 -3.21 -13.08
C ARG A 201 -8.37 -2.02 -13.22
N ALA A 202 -8.36 -1.14 -12.24
CA ALA A 202 -7.53 0.05 -12.27
C ALA A 202 -6.75 0.26 -10.98
N ALA A 203 -5.61 0.93 -11.08
CA ALA A 203 -4.92 1.49 -9.93
C ALA A 203 -4.32 2.85 -10.29
N VAL A 204 -4.26 3.79 -9.36
CA VAL A 204 -3.61 5.09 -9.66
C VAL A 204 -2.11 4.86 -9.91
N TYR A 205 -1.46 4.14 -9.01
CA TYR A 205 -0.05 3.79 -9.10
C TYR A 205 0.13 2.29 -9.37
N ALA A 206 0.71 1.95 -10.52
CA ALA A 206 0.99 0.58 -10.93
C ALA A 206 2.50 0.35 -11.01
N THR A 207 2.99 -0.77 -10.49
CA THR A 207 4.34 -1.23 -10.84
C THR A 207 4.38 -1.74 -12.27
N SER A 208 5.56 -1.78 -12.89
CA SER A 208 5.79 -2.35 -14.21
C SER A 208 5.22 -3.76 -14.34
N HIS A 209 5.36 -4.58 -13.27
CA HIS A 209 4.76 -5.92 -13.21
C HIS A 209 3.23 -5.88 -13.16
N SER A 210 2.64 -4.98 -12.37
CA SER A 210 1.18 -4.94 -12.19
C SER A 210 0.40 -4.53 -13.45
N GLN A 211 1.06 -3.85 -14.38
CA GLN A 211 0.48 -3.45 -15.66
C GLN A 211 0.06 -4.65 -16.53
N GLU A 212 0.62 -5.85 -16.28
CA GLU A 212 0.28 -7.05 -17.04
C GLU A 212 -1.14 -7.55 -16.79
N PHE A 213 -1.74 -7.20 -15.63
CA PHE A 213 -3.07 -7.65 -15.23
C PHE A 213 -4.07 -6.51 -14.98
N LEU A 214 -3.63 -5.24 -15.04
CA LEU A 214 -4.51 -4.08 -14.96
C LEU A 214 -5.05 -3.68 -16.33
N ASP A 215 -6.26 -3.14 -16.33
CA ASP A 215 -6.92 -2.55 -17.49
C ASP A 215 -6.72 -1.02 -17.56
N ALA A 216 -6.33 -0.35 -16.48
CA ALA A 216 -6.02 1.09 -16.50
C ALA A 216 -5.12 1.50 -15.34
N TRP A 217 -4.26 2.50 -15.55
CA TRP A 217 -3.50 3.13 -14.48
C TRP A 217 -3.08 4.55 -14.82
N ALA A 218 -2.80 5.36 -13.81
CA ALA A 218 -2.38 6.76 -14.00
C ALA A 218 -0.88 6.88 -14.19
N CYS A 219 -0.12 6.16 -13.37
CA CYS A 219 1.32 6.30 -13.25
C CYS A 219 2.02 4.94 -13.07
N THR A 220 3.20 4.79 -13.67
CA THR A 220 4.14 3.71 -13.38
C THR A 220 4.99 4.11 -12.18
N TYR A 221 4.97 3.32 -11.11
CA TYR A 221 5.74 3.58 -9.89
C TYR A 221 6.27 2.27 -9.31
N ASP A 222 7.54 1.97 -9.56
CA ASP A 222 8.24 0.77 -9.05
C ASP A 222 8.89 0.99 -7.67
N GLY A 223 8.44 2.01 -6.93
CA GLY A 223 8.94 2.32 -5.60
C GLY A 223 8.34 1.45 -4.49
N LEU A 224 8.95 1.53 -3.30
CA LEU A 224 8.56 0.72 -2.13
C LEU A 224 7.34 1.28 -1.38
N HIS A 225 6.38 1.89 -2.07
CA HIS A 225 5.21 2.55 -1.44
C HIS A 225 5.58 3.63 -0.42
N TYR A 226 6.35 4.62 -0.83
CA TYR A 226 6.59 5.84 -0.05
C TYR A 226 5.39 6.79 -0.17
N LEU A 227 4.29 6.45 0.51
CA LEU A 227 2.98 7.11 0.38
C LEU A 227 2.61 7.84 1.66
N GLU A 228 2.22 9.11 1.55
CA GLU A 228 1.85 9.96 2.68
C GLU A 228 0.75 9.38 3.58
N TRP A 229 -0.29 8.79 2.97
CA TRP A 229 -1.43 8.25 3.70
C TRP A 229 -1.19 6.88 4.33
N ASN A 230 -0.09 6.21 3.99
CA ASN A 230 0.16 4.84 4.41
C ASN A 230 1.51 4.61 5.10
N LEU A 231 2.48 5.52 5.03
CA LEU A 231 3.84 5.30 5.57
C LEU A 231 3.83 4.70 6.99
N PHE A 232 3.17 5.39 7.93
CA PHE A 232 3.07 4.97 9.34
C PHE A 232 2.11 3.80 9.60
N ASN A 233 1.38 3.35 8.57
CA ASN A 233 0.49 2.21 8.61
C ASN A 233 1.01 1.03 7.76
N SER A 234 2.20 1.17 7.18
CA SER A 234 2.87 0.17 6.35
C SER A 234 3.91 -0.62 7.15
N GLY A 235 4.56 -1.59 6.50
CA GLY A 235 5.69 -2.31 7.07
C GLY A 235 6.87 -1.41 7.43
N HIS A 236 7.02 -0.26 6.75
CA HIS A 236 8.09 0.69 7.03
C HIS A 236 8.07 1.16 8.48
N ALA A 237 6.89 1.37 9.08
CA ALA A 237 6.76 1.94 10.43
C ALA A 237 7.60 1.22 11.52
N GLU A 238 7.85 -0.08 11.35
CA GLU A 238 8.64 -0.91 12.27
C GLU A 238 10.15 -0.78 12.06
N THR A 239 10.60 -0.21 10.93
CA THR A 239 12.02 -0.02 10.59
C THR A 239 12.44 1.45 10.51
N LEU A 240 11.55 2.37 10.93
CA LEU A 240 11.80 3.82 10.94
C LEU A 240 12.41 4.33 12.26
N ALA A 241 13.49 5.10 12.13
CA ALA A 241 13.80 6.18 13.07
C ALA A 241 13.04 7.43 12.63
N THR A 242 12.39 8.13 13.55
CA THR A 242 11.49 9.25 13.22
C THR A 242 11.91 10.50 13.98
N ASP A 243 12.10 11.64 13.29
CA ASP A 243 12.20 12.91 14.00
C ASP A 243 10.86 13.29 14.64
N PHE A 244 10.90 14.07 15.71
CA PHE A 244 9.68 14.50 16.38
C PHE A 244 9.08 15.73 15.70
N ASP A 245 9.89 16.76 15.48
CA ASP A 245 9.45 18.07 15.02
C ASP A 245 9.39 18.11 13.48
N GLY A 246 8.34 18.72 12.95
CA GLY A 246 7.99 18.71 11.53
C GLY A 246 7.46 17.37 11.00
N ILE A 247 7.51 16.28 11.78
CA ILE A 247 6.96 14.96 11.41
C ILE A 247 5.78 14.57 12.31
N LEU A 248 5.98 14.40 13.61
CA LEU A 248 4.90 14.04 14.54
C LEU A 248 4.20 15.30 15.08
N CYS A 249 4.98 16.33 15.36
CA CYS A 249 4.54 17.60 15.93
C CYS A 249 5.00 18.75 15.04
N PRO A 250 4.20 19.82 14.86
CA PRO A 250 4.65 21.02 14.13
C PRO A 250 5.88 21.65 14.79
N ASP A 251 6.77 22.18 13.96
CA ASP A 251 7.96 22.92 14.40
C ASP A 251 7.62 24.12 15.29
N PHE A 252 8.51 24.42 16.23
CA PHE A 252 8.40 25.63 17.05
C PHE A 252 8.90 26.85 16.29
N SER A 253 8.21 27.97 16.46
CA SER A 253 8.77 29.27 16.07
C SER A 253 9.98 29.60 16.95
N VAL A 254 10.80 30.55 16.50
CA VAL A 254 11.98 31.01 17.24
C VAL A 254 11.59 31.58 18.61
N GLU A 255 10.43 32.25 18.66
CA GLU A 255 9.86 32.87 19.85
C GLU A 255 9.30 31.83 20.83
N GLU A 256 8.67 30.77 20.32
CA GLU A 256 8.09 29.70 21.14
C GLU A 256 9.16 28.80 21.75
N ASP A 257 10.28 28.59 21.06
CA ASP A 257 11.44 27.87 21.56
C ASP A 257 12.27 28.75 22.50
N ASP A 258 11.67 29.28 23.57
CA ASP A 258 12.33 30.14 24.56
C ASP A 258 13.22 29.38 25.56
N ASP A 259 13.26 28.04 25.44
CA ASP A 259 13.85 27.15 26.44
C ASP A 259 13.30 27.36 27.86
N GLY A 260 12.02 27.68 27.95
CA GLY A 260 11.38 28.13 29.18
C GLY A 260 9.88 27.89 29.21
N PRO A 261 9.12 28.79 29.86
CA PRO A 261 7.67 28.66 30.00
C PRO A 261 6.92 28.61 28.67
N ARG A 262 7.32 29.39 27.67
CA ARG A 262 6.60 29.44 26.39
C ARG A 262 6.74 28.14 25.61
N TYR A 263 7.91 27.52 25.65
CA TYR A 263 8.13 26.20 25.05
C TYR A 263 7.17 25.17 25.65
N ARG A 264 7.02 25.18 26.98
CA ARG A 264 6.16 24.23 27.70
C ARG A 264 4.69 24.44 27.37
N GLU A 265 4.24 25.69 27.31
CA GLU A 265 2.88 26.05 26.95
C GLU A 265 2.57 25.67 25.50
N ALA A 266 3.45 26.08 24.57
CA ALA A 266 3.31 25.78 23.15
C ALA A 266 3.23 24.27 22.91
N LEU A 267 4.09 23.47 23.56
CA LEU A 267 4.03 22.01 23.42
C LEU A 267 2.69 21.43 23.88
N ARG A 268 2.14 21.88 25.01
CA ARG A 268 0.84 21.39 25.49
C ARG A 268 -0.31 21.73 24.54
N ALA A 269 -0.24 22.88 23.88
CA ALA A 269 -1.29 23.34 22.96
C ALA A 269 -1.17 22.75 21.54
N ARG A 270 0.00 22.23 21.16
CA ARG A 270 0.27 21.72 19.80
C ARG A 270 -0.53 20.47 19.48
N ARG A 271 -1.14 20.50 18.29
CA ARG A 271 -1.81 19.34 17.67
C ARG A 271 -0.82 18.49 16.90
N ALA A 272 -0.99 17.17 16.96
CA ALA A 272 -0.15 16.24 16.18
C ALA A 272 -0.39 16.40 14.66
N LEU A 273 0.68 16.26 13.89
CA LEU A 273 0.66 16.14 12.42
C LEU A 273 0.33 14.71 12.01
N HIS A 274 1.06 13.74 12.57
CA HIS A 274 0.85 12.32 12.33
C HIS A 274 0.65 11.58 13.65
N THR A 275 -0.31 10.65 13.66
CA THR A 275 -0.60 9.78 14.80
C THR A 275 -0.47 8.31 14.39
N PRO A 276 0.75 7.74 14.39
CA PRO A 276 0.95 6.31 14.10
C PRO A 276 0.19 5.43 15.10
N ARG A 277 -0.72 4.58 14.61
CA ARG A 277 -1.60 3.74 15.46
C ARG A 277 -1.35 2.25 15.34
N ARG A 278 -1.05 1.77 14.12
CA ARG A 278 -0.96 0.32 13.83
C ARG A 278 0.13 -0.36 14.67
N ARG A 279 1.32 0.26 14.73
CA ARG A 279 2.50 -0.24 15.43
C ARG A 279 3.16 0.88 16.22
N ALA A 280 3.96 0.50 17.20
CA ALA A 280 4.83 1.44 17.90
C ALA A 280 6.00 1.82 16.97
N LEU A 281 6.38 3.11 16.98
CA LEU A 281 7.60 3.56 16.30
C LEU A 281 8.82 2.95 16.96
N SER A 282 9.76 2.45 16.16
CA SER A 282 10.96 1.79 16.70
C SER A 282 11.88 2.78 17.41
N ALA A 283 12.11 3.96 16.83
CA ALA A 283 12.80 5.04 17.52
C ALA A 283 12.23 6.40 17.15
N ILE A 284 12.11 7.26 18.16
CA ILE A 284 11.99 8.71 17.97
C ILE A 284 13.31 9.34 18.37
N ILE A 285 13.93 10.10 17.47
CA ILE A 285 15.23 10.76 17.69
C ILE A 285 15.03 12.25 17.45
N THR A 286 15.06 13.04 18.52
CA THR A 286 14.67 14.45 18.48
C THR A 286 15.73 15.36 19.09
N ALA A 287 15.88 16.56 18.54
CA ALA A 287 16.74 17.60 19.09
C ALA A 287 16.12 18.37 20.28
N ARG A 288 14.97 17.93 20.79
CA ARG A 288 14.39 18.45 22.03
C ARG A 288 15.28 18.12 23.21
N LEU A 289 15.44 19.08 24.14
CA LEU A 289 16.34 18.92 25.28
C LEU A 289 15.84 17.85 26.26
N GLU A 290 16.75 17.09 26.85
CA GLU A 290 16.47 16.02 27.81
C GLU A 290 15.57 16.47 28.97
N LYS A 291 15.73 17.72 29.46
CA LYS A 291 14.90 18.29 30.54
C LYS A 291 13.40 18.39 30.19
N TYR A 292 13.03 18.26 28.92
CA TYR A 292 11.63 18.22 28.46
C TYR A 292 11.10 16.81 28.24
N ARG A 293 11.88 15.75 28.49
CA ARG A 293 11.49 14.35 28.23
C ARG A 293 10.12 14.00 28.80
N GLN A 294 9.84 14.34 30.05
CA GLN A 294 8.55 14.03 30.68
C GLN A 294 7.39 14.72 29.95
N LEU A 295 7.57 15.98 29.55
CA LEU A 295 6.55 16.73 28.83
C LEU A 295 6.35 16.18 27.41
N THR A 296 7.44 15.82 26.72
CA THR A 296 7.41 15.19 25.40
C THR A 296 6.73 13.82 25.44
N ALA A 297 7.06 12.98 26.42
CA ALA A 297 6.43 11.67 26.61
C ALA A 297 4.94 11.79 26.93
N ALA A 298 4.55 12.76 27.77
CA ALA A 298 3.14 13.04 28.06
C ALA A 298 2.37 13.48 26.81
N TRP A 299 2.98 14.30 25.94
CA TRP A 299 2.39 14.70 24.67
C TRP A 299 2.20 13.51 23.73
N LEU A 300 3.20 12.63 23.60
CA LEU A 300 3.10 11.41 22.80
C LEU A 300 1.97 10.49 23.30
N ALA A 301 1.89 10.30 24.62
CA ALA A 301 0.84 9.51 25.26
C ALA A 301 -0.55 10.10 25.04
N HIS A 302 -0.70 11.43 25.12
CA HIS A 302 -1.97 12.11 24.86
C HIS A 302 -2.50 11.83 23.44
N TYR A 303 -1.63 11.78 22.44
CA TYR A 303 -2.00 11.44 21.06
C TYR A 303 -2.01 9.93 20.76
N GLY A 304 -1.77 9.09 21.77
CA GLY A 304 -1.72 7.62 21.60
C GLY A 304 -0.56 7.13 20.75
N ILE A 305 0.50 7.93 20.60
CA ILE A 305 1.69 7.58 19.81
C ILE A 305 2.57 6.67 20.66
N ARG A 306 2.66 5.40 20.24
CA ARG A 306 3.49 4.39 20.90
C ARG A 306 4.87 4.38 20.28
N TYR A 307 5.90 4.19 21.10
CA TYR A 307 7.29 4.10 20.65
C TYR A 307 8.08 3.13 21.54
N GLN A 308 9.17 2.57 21.00
CA GLN A 308 10.07 1.68 21.74
C GLN A 308 11.21 2.46 22.40
N ARG A 309 11.84 3.38 21.65
CA ARG A 309 12.95 4.22 22.14
C ARG A 309 12.68 5.70 21.86
N LEU A 310 12.84 6.55 22.88
CA LEU A 310 12.83 8.01 22.76
C LEU A 310 14.23 8.54 23.08
N VAL A 311 14.93 9.01 22.06
CA VAL A 311 16.26 9.63 22.16
C VAL A 311 16.09 11.14 22.09
N MET A 312 16.39 11.83 23.18
CA MET A 312 16.31 13.28 23.28
C MET A 312 17.71 13.88 23.11
N GLY A 313 17.76 15.16 22.74
CA GLY A 313 18.98 15.93 22.63
C GLY A 313 19.69 16.03 23.99
N PRO A 314 20.99 15.71 24.06
CA PRO A 314 21.75 15.63 25.31
C PRO A 314 22.15 17.01 25.88
N TRP A 315 21.70 18.10 25.25
CA TRP A 315 22.10 19.46 25.63
C TRP A 315 21.25 19.98 26.80
N ALA A 316 21.87 20.78 27.68
CA ALA A 316 21.19 21.37 28.83
C ALA A 316 20.37 22.61 28.44
N THR A 317 20.82 23.34 27.42
CA THR A 317 20.23 24.61 26.98
C THR A 317 20.02 24.70 25.47
N LYS A 318 19.11 25.58 25.04
CA LYS A 318 18.94 25.93 23.61
C LYS A 318 20.25 26.43 22.99
N GLY A 319 21.00 27.25 23.71
CA GLY A 319 22.27 27.80 23.20
C GLY A 319 23.32 26.72 22.96
N GLU A 320 23.41 25.70 23.82
CA GLU A 320 24.28 24.53 23.59
C GLU A 320 23.84 23.73 22.37
N ARG A 321 22.54 23.45 22.23
CA ARG A 321 22.00 22.76 21.06
C ARG A 321 22.32 23.50 19.76
N GLN A 322 22.15 24.82 19.74
CA GLN A 322 22.41 25.64 18.55
C GLN A 322 23.87 25.67 18.11
N ARG A 323 24.81 25.51 19.05
CA ARG A 323 26.25 25.38 18.74
C ARG A 323 26.65 23.97 18.30
N ALA A 324 25.78 22.98 18.50
CA ALA A 324 26.06 21.60 18.18
C ALA A 324 25.68 21.26 16.73
N ASP A 325 26.38 20.27 16.15
CA ASP A 325 25.94 19.64 14.92
C ASP A 325 24.84 18.62 15.22
N VAL A 326 23.59 19.10 15.24
CA VAL A 326 22.39 18.31 15.50
C VAL A 326 22.24 17.17 14.49
N ALA A 327 22.54 17.41 13.22
CA ALA A 327 22.40 16.39 12.18
C ALA A 327 23.43 15.28 12.37
N ALA A 328 24.68 15.62 12.68
CA ALA A 328 25.70 14.61 12.97
C ALA A 328 25.40 13.81 14.24
N TRP A 329 24.84 14.46 15.26
CA TRP A 329 24.37 13.76 16.46
C TRP A 329 23.21 12.80 16.12
N LYS A 330 22.17 13.25 15.42
CA LYS A 330 21.06 12.40 14.95
C LYS A 330 21.56 11.23 14.11
N ALA A 331 22.54 11.45 13.22
CA ALA A 331 23.15 10.42 12.39
C ALA A 331 23.81 9.31 13.23
N ARG A 332 24.58 9.67 14.27
CA ARG A 332 25.18 8.69 15.19
C ARG A 332 24.14 7.90 15.96
N GLU A 333 23.13 8.59 16.50
CA GLU A 333 22.03 7.92 17.22
C GLU A 333 21.27 6.98 16.29
N PHE A 334 20.96 7.42 15.07
CA PHE A 334 20.30 6.60 14.05
C PHE A 334 21.10 5.34 13.72
N VAL A 335 22.40 5.45 13.48
CA VAL A 335 23.27 4.28 13.25
C VAL A 335 23.20 3.29 14.42
N SER A 336 23.22 3.80 15.66
CA SER A 336 23.13 2.95 16.87
C SER A 336 21.84 2.14 16.98
N THR A 337 20.76 2.57 16.31
CA THR A 337 19.48 1.86 16.36
C THR A 337 19.45 0.60 15.48
N GLY A 338 20.36 0.49 14.51
CA GLY A 338 20.31 -0.58 13.51
C GLY A 338 19.16 -0.47 12.50
N LEU A 339 18.31 0.55 12.60
CA LEU A 339 17.13 0.75 11.75
C LEU A 339 17.52 1.09 10.30
N GLU A 340 16.57 0.89 9.38
CA GLU A 340 16.82 0.92 7.93
C GLU A 340 16.69 2.33 7.34
N MET A 341 15.78 3.13 7.89
CA MET A 341 15.44 4.45 7.35
C MET A 341 15.18 5.47 8.46
N PHE A 342 15.57 6.72 8.19
CA PHE A 342 15.25 7.87 9.02
C PHE A 342 14.19 8.75 8.33
N VAL A 343 13.22 9.27 9.08
CA VAL A 343 12.28 10.30 8.60
C VAL A 343 12.63 11.65 9.21
N GLU A 344 13.04 12.59 8.37
CA GLU A 344 13.51 13.92 8.77
C GLU A 344 12.74 14.99 8.00
N SER A 345 12.23 16.01 8.70
CA SER A 345 11.41 17.06 8.08
C SER A 345 12.27 18.12 7.40
N ASN A 346 13.47 18.38 7.91
CA ASN A 346 14.35 19.43 7.42
C ASN A 346 15.28 18.93 6.29
N PRO A 347 15.25 19.53 5.08
CA PRO A 347 16.10 19.10 3.95
C PRO A 347 17.59 19.03 4.25
N ALA A 348 18.15 20.07 4.89
CA ALA A 348 19.59 20.13 5.17
C ALA A 348 20.02 19.07 6.20
N GLN A 349 19.20 18.82 7.22
CA GLN A 349 19.45 17.72 8.17
C GLN A 349 19.30 16.37 7.48
N ALA A 350 18.28 16.18 6.64
CA ALA A 350 18.04 14.93 5.94
C ALA A 350 19.24 14.54 5.06
N GLU A 351 19.74 15.49 4.27
CA GLU A 351 20.93 15.32 3.43
C GLU A 351 22.19 15.06 4.26
N ALA A 352 22.37 15.78 5.38
CA ALA A 352 23.52 15.58 6.26
C ALA A 352 23.50 14.20 6.93
N ILE A 353 22.35 13.75 7.44
CA ILE A 353 22.16 12.42 8.02
C ILE A 353 22.40 11.34 6.96
N HIS A 354 21.82 11.50 5.77
CA HIS A 354 22.03 10.58 4.67
C HIS A 354 23.51 10.48 4.27
N ARG A 355 24.19 11.62 4.09
CA ARG A 355 25.61 11.67 3.71
C ARG A 355 26.51 11.00 4.75
N GLN A 356 26.24 11.18 6.04
CA GLN A 356 27.04 10.62 7.13
C GLN A 356 26.79 9.13 7.36
N THR A 357 25.55 8.67 7.19
CA THR A 357 25.18 7.27 7.47
C THR A 357 25.22 6.37 6.24
N GLY A 358 25.07 6.93 5.04
CA GLY A 358 24.84 6.17 3.81
C GLY A 358 23.51 5.40 3.77
N LYS A 359 22.64 5.59 4.76
CA LYS A 359 21.33 4.93 4.90
C LYS A 359 20.21 5.76 4.29
N LYS A 360 19.04 5.13 4.12
CA LYS A 360 17.86 5.80 3.57
C LYS A 360 17.39 6.93 4.48
N VAL A 361 17.04 8.06 3.90
CA VAL A 361 16.39 9.16 4.62
C VAL A 361 15.20 9.66 3.83
N LEU A 362 14.00 9.50 4.39
CA LEU A 362 12.77 10.06 3.85
C LEU A 362 12.63 11.49 4.33
N CYS A 363 12.45 12.43 3.40
CA CYS A 363 12.20 13.83 3.72
C CYS A 363 10.97 14.33 2.96
N PRO A 364 9.83 14.54 3.64
CA PRO A 364 8.62 15.01 2.98
C PRO A 364 8.81 16.37 2.30
N ALA A 365 9.62 17.26 2.89
CA ALA A 365 9.93 18.58 2.33
C ALA A 365 10.78 18.51 1.05
N LEU A 366 11.60 17.47 0.89
CA LEU A 366 12.30 17.18 -0.38
C LEU A 366 11.42 16.46 -1.40
N GLY A 367 10.24 15.97 -0.99
CA GLY A 367 9.36 15.17 -1.84
C GLY A 367 9.96 13.82 -2.23
N ARG A 368 10.95 13.30 -1.47
CA ARG A 368 11.62 12.03 -1.81
C ARG A 368 12.27 11.34 -0.62
N VAL A 369 12.66 10.09 -0.89
CA VAL A 369 13.63 9.32 -0.14
C VAL A 369 15.01 9.51 -0.78
N LEU A 370 15.99 9.81 0.05
CA LEU A 370 17.40 9.69 -0.31
C LEU A 370 17.76 8.20 -0.21
N PRO A 371 18.12 7.53 -1.32
CA PRO A 371 18.34 6.08 -1.35
C PRO A 371 19.54 5.68 -0.50
N GLY A 372 19.60 4.43 -0.04
CA GLY A 372 20.81 3.92 0.63
C GLY A 372 21.92 3.66 -0.38
N ARG A 373 23.19 3.86 -0.02
CA ARG A 373 24.34 3.69 -0.95
C ARG A 373 24.41 2.29 -1.60
N LEU A 374 23.90 1.25 -0.93
CA LEU A 374 23.86 -0.12 -1.47
C LEU A 374 22.73 -0.35 -2.48
N GLU A 375 21.67 0.47 -2.47
CA GLU A 375 20.58 0.37 -3.44
C GLU A 375 20.93 1.07 -4.76
N ASP A 376 21.69 2.17 -4.71
CA ASP A 376 22.24 2.81 -5.90
C ASP A 376 23.08 1.82 -6.72
N GLU A 377 23.95 1.04 -6.08
CA GLU A 377 24.77 0.05 -6.79
C GLU A 377 23.97 -1.11 -7.41
N ALA A 378 22.82 -1.48 -6.84
CA ALA A 378 21.98 -2.56 -7.36
C ALA A 378 21.16 -2.10 -8.57
N LEU A 379 20.61 -0.88 -8.52
CA LEU A 379 19.86 -0.27 -9.63
C LEU A 379 20.76 0.01 -10.85
N PHE A 380 22.00 0.44 -10.64
CA PHE A 380 22.96 0.69 -11.74
C PHE A 380 23.57 -0.58 -12.35
N ARG A 381 23.55 -1.73 -11.66
CA ARG A 381 24.04 -3.02 -12.21
C ARG A 381 22.96 -3.81 -12.96
N SER A 382 21.70 -3.43 -12.85
CA SER A 382 20.56 -4.05 -13.55
C SER A 382 20.06 -3.25 -14.76
N GLY A 383 20.76 -2.17 -15.15
CA GLY A 383 20.46 -1.34 -16.32
C GLY A 383 21.12 -1.83 -17.60
#